data_AF-A0A1B6K458-F1
#
_entry.id   AF-A0A1B6K458-F1
#
_cell.length_a   1.000
_cell.length_b   1.000
_cell.length_c   1.000
_cell.angle_alpha   90.00
_cell.angle_beta   90.00
_cell.angle_gamma   90.00
#
_symmetry.space_group_name_H-M   'P 1'
#
loop_
_entity.id
_entity.type
_entity.pdbx_description
1 polymer ?
#
loop_
_entity_poly.entity_id
_entity_poly.type
_entity_poly.pdbx_seq_one_letter_code
_entity_poly.pdbx_strand_id
1 'polypeptide(L)'
;AAKASAHNHPDWDMDTVFLIEDLIDALALDSTLSSHPIVKHVSHPDQITEIFDRISYAKGASVIRMLEGFMGEENFREGVKAYLINFQFRNAETNDLWSCLQRYSTVDKNIPHVMDTWTRQMGYPVLTVTQAGDTITLTQQRFTADQNASYDPN
;
A
#
# COMPACT_ATOMS: atom_id res chain seq x y z
N ALA A 1 -6.57 9.97 7.67
CA ALA A 1 -6.55 11.17 8.55
C ALA A 1 -5.53 12.21 8.07
N ALA A 2 -4.26 11.81 7.87
CA ALA A 2 -3.16 12.71 7.50
C ALA A 2 -3.48 13.72 6.39
N LYS A 3 -3.98 13.28 5.23
CA LYS A 3 -4.31 14.19 4.10
C LYS A 3 -5.37 15.25 4.43
N ALA A 4 -6.41 14.88 5.16
CA ALA A 4 -7.45 15.82 5.58
C ALA A 4 -6.92 16.81 6.63
N SER A 5 -6.11 16.33 7.58
CA SER A 5 -5.44 17.19 8.56
C SER A 5 -4.46 18.15 7.90
N ALA A 6 -3.68 17.69 6.91
CA ALA A 6 -2.75 18.54 6.15
C ALA A 6 -3.48 19.67 5.40
N HIS A 7 -4.66 19.37 4.83
CA HIS A 7 -5.49 20.36 4.16
C HIS A 7 -6.04 21.42 5.13
N ASN A 8 -6.51 21.00 6.31
CA ASN A 8 -7.13 21.89 7.30
C ASN A 8 -6.10 22.64 8.17
N HIS A 9 -4.93 22.04 8.40
CA HIS A 9 -3.81 22.56 9.20
C HIS A 9 -2.48 22.40 8.44
N PRO A 10 -2.23 23.26 7.43
CA PRO A 10 -1.01 23.17 6.63
C PRO A 10 0.28 23.41 7.42
N ASP A 11 0.19 24.04 8.59
CA ASP A 11 1.28 24.35 9.50
C ASP A 11 1.77 23.15 10.33
N TRP A 12 1.04 22.03 10.35
CA TRP A 12 1.36 20.87 11.18
C TRP A 12 2.35 19.89 10.56
N ASP A 13 2.74 20.08 9.30
CA ASP A 13 3.63 19.18 8.57
C ASP A 13 3.19 17.69 8.66
N MET A 14 1.91 17.46 8.37
CA MET A 14 1.29 16.13 8.47
C MET A 14 1.92 15.09 7.54
N ASP A 15 2.65 15.51 6.51
CA ASP A 15 3.39 14.61 5.63
C ASP A 15 4.59 13.99 6.33
N THR A 16 5.35 14.79 7.11
CA THR A 16 6.42 14.28 7.97
C THR A 16 5.85 13.37 9.06
N VAL A 17 4.71 13.72 9.64
CA VAL A 17 4.03 12.86 10.62
C VAL A 17 3.67 11.51 10.00
N PHE A 18 3.05 11.51 8.81
CA PHE A 18 2.71 10.28 8.10
C PHE A 18 3.96 9.43 7.76
N LEU A 19 5.05 10.07 7.36
CA LEU A 19 6.32 9.38 7.08
C LEU A 19 6.82 8.63 8.31
N ILE A 20 6.82 9.27 9.47
CA ILE A 20 7.39 8.72 10.71
C ILE A 20 6.45 7.69 11.34
N GLU A 21 5.15 8.02 11.46
CA GLU A 21 4.19 7.23 12.23
C GLU A 21 3.59 6.07 11.45
N ASP A 22 3.45 6.20 10.13
CA ASP A 22 2.85 5.16 9.29
C ASP A 22 3.91 4.47 8.41
N LEU A 23 4.62 5.22 7.55
CA LEU A 23 5.46 4.59 6.53
C LEU A 23 6.67 3.86 7.13
N ILE A 24 7.46 4.50 7.99
CA ILE A 24 8.66 3.89 8.57
C ILE A 24 8.29 2.69 9.46
N ASP A 25 7.23 2.80 10.26
CA ASP A 25 6.75 1.72 11.13
C ASP A 25 6.28 0.51 10.29
N ALA A 26 5.53 0.75 9.22
CA ALA A 26 5.13 -0.28 8.26
C ALA A 26 6.34 -0.98 7.61
N LEU A 27 7.34 -0.22 7.15
CA LEU A 27 8.55 -0.76 6.54
C LEU A 27 9.38 -1.59 7.53
N ALA A 28 9.44 -1.18 8.80
CA ALA A 28 10.15 -1.94 9.82
C ALA A 28 9.48 -3.30 10.05
N LEU A 29 8.17 -3.33 10.29
CA LEU A 29 7.43 -4.57 10.55
C LEU A 29 7.43 -5.50 9.31
N ASP A 30 7.18 -4.94 8.13
CA ASP A 30 7.02 -5.70 6.88
C ASP A 30 8.34 -6.26 6.33
N SER A 31 9.48 -5.83 6.90
CA SER A 31 10.80 -6.39 6.62
C SER A 31 11.08 -7.72 7.34
N THR A 32 10.20 -8.15 8.24
CA THR A 32 10.35 -9.36 9.05
C THR A 32 9.64 -10.58 8.42
N LEU A 33 9.97 -11.78 8.91
CA LEU A 33 9.31 -13.02 8.47
C LEU A 33 7.89 -13.20 9.04
N SER A 34 7.55 -12.49 10.11
CA SER A 34 6.21 -12.55 10.73
C SER A 34 5.19 -11.62 10.06
N SER A 35 5.59 -10.91 8.99
CA SER A 35 4.65 -10.10 8.21
C SER A 35 3.61 -10.94 7.46
N HIS A 36 2.59 -10.30 6.91
CA HIS A 36 1.57 -10.92 6.06
C HIS A 36 1.14 -9.99 4.92
N PRO A 37 0.42 -10.50 3.90
CA PRO A 37 -0.25 -9.65 2.91
C PRO A 37 -1.34 -8.78 3.54
N ILE A 38 -1.60 -7.59 2.97
CA ILE A 38 -2.70 -6.71 3.41
C ILE A 38 -4.05 -7.42 3.25
N VAL A 39 -4.27 -8.06 2.10
CA VAL A 39 -5.47 -8.86 1.85
C VAL A 39 -5.22 -10.28 2.39
N LYS A 40 -5.71 -10.51 3.61
CA LYS A 40 -5.66 -11.82 4.28
C LYS A 40 -7.07 -12.41 4.38
N HIS A 41 -7.21 -13.69 4.04
CA HIS A 41 -8.48 -14.40 4.25
C HIS A 41 -8.66 -14.71 5.73
N VAL A 42 -9.83 -14.38 6.28
CA VAL A 42 -10.21 -14.61 7.67
C VAL A 42 -11.40 -15.56 7.70
N SER A 43 -11.23 -16.75 8.27
CA SER A 43 -12.29 -17.76 8.36
C SER A 43 -12.86 -17.92 9.77
N HIS A 44 -12.12 -17.49 10.80
CA HIS A 44 -12.55 -17.56 12.19
C HIS A 44 -12.50 -16.19 12.87
N PRO A 45 -13.47 -15.86 13.76
CA PRO A 45 -13.49 -14.57 14.46
C PRO A 45 -12.20 -14.26 15.23
N ASP A 46 -11.51 -15.27 15.74
CA ASP A 46 -10.27 -15.08 16.50
C ASP A 46 -9.10 -14.58 15.61
N GLN A 47 -9.15 -14.83 14.30
CA GLN A 47 -8.17 -14.31 13.33
C GLN A 47 -8.42 -12.84 12.97
N ILE A 48 -9.54 -12.26 13.41
CA ILE A 48 -9.84 -10.85 13.19
C ILE A 48 -8.81 -9.99 13.92
N THR A 49 -8.41 -10.34 15.14
CA THR A 49 -7.41 -9.57 15.90
C THR A 49 -6.05 -9.58 15.21
N GLU A 50 -5.71 -10.65 14.47
CA GLU A 50 -4.48 -10.75 13.70
C GLU A 50 -4.42 -9.75 12.53
N ILE A 51 -5.56 -9.34 11.96
CA ILE A 51 -5.59 -8.33 10.89
C ILE A 51 -5.72 -6.90 11.43
N PHE A 52 -6.02 -6.72 12.72
CA PHE A 52 -6.03 -5.40 13.38
C PHE A 52 -4.62 -4.98 13.78
N ASP A 53 -3.72 -4.89 12.80
CA ASP A 53 -2.30 -4.69 13.00
C ASP A 53 -1.74 -3.54 12.15
N ARG A 54 -0.44 -3.26 12.29
CA ARG A 54 0.22 -2.19 11.54
C ARG A 54 0.33 -2.50 10.04
N ILE A 55 0.36 -3.76 9.62
CA ILE A 55 0.37 -4.09 8.19
C ILE A 55 -0.95 -3.65 7.54
N SER A 56 -2.10 -4.00 8.12
CA SER A 56 -3.39 -3.64 7.53
C SER A 56 -3.62 -2.12 7.46
N TYR A 57 -3.22 -1.38 8.50
CA TYR A 57 -3.44 0.07 8.56
C TYR A 57 -2.30 0.89 7.95
N ALA A 58 -1.07 0.76 8.44
CA ALA A 58 0.04 1.65 8.08
C ALA A 58 0.60 1.33 6.69
N LYS A 59 0.82 0.04 6.37
CA LYS A 59 1.18 -0.36 5.00
C LYS A 59 0.03 -0.09 4.03
N GLY A 60 -1.21 -0.41 4.43
CA GLY A 60 -2.40 -0.11 3.64
C GLY A 60 -2.52 1.38 3.26
N ALA A 61 -2.37 2.27 4.24
CA ALA A 61 -2.38 3.72 4.01
C ALA A 61 -1.22 4.17 3.11
N SER A 62 -0.02 3.63 3.31
CA SER A 62 1.16 3.94 2.50
C SER A 62 1.00 3.51 1.04
N VAL A 63 0.44 2.33 0.80
CA VAL A 63 0.15 1.80 -0.53
C VAL A 63 -0.95 2.62 -1.23
N ILE A 64 -1.97 3.07 -0.49
CA ILE A 64 -2.99 3.98 -1.04
C ILE A 64 -2.38 5.33 -1.41
N ARG A 65 -1.52 5.91 -0.56
CA ARG A 65 -0.80 7.17 -0.86
C ARG A 65 0.10 7.03 -2.08
N MET A 66 0.79 5.90 -2.22
CA MET A 66 1.58 5.58 -3.42
C MET A 66 0.70 5.50 -4.67
N LEU A 67 -0.45 4.82 -4.60
CA LEU A 67 -1.38 4.73 -5.73
C LEU A 67 -1.92 6.10 -6.14
N GLU A 68 -2.27 6.96 -5.19
CA GLU A 68 -2.68 8.34 -5.47
C GLU A 68 -1.59 9.10 -6.23
N GLY A 69 -0.34 9.03 -5.78
CA GLY A 69 0.79 9.64 -6.49
C GLY A 69 1.03 9.02 -7.88
N PHE A 70 0.78 7.71 -8.02
CA PHE A 70 0.97 6.98 -9.26
C PHE A 70 -0.05 7.37 -10.35
N MET A 71 -1.32 7.54 -9.99
CA MET A 71 -2.38 7.89 -10.95
C MET A 71 -2.74 9.38 -11.00
N GLY A 72 -2.22 10.16 -10.06
CA GLY A 72 -2.52 11.58 -9.87
C GLY A 72 -3.71 11.82 -8.94
N GLU A 73 -3.60 12.86 -8.12
CA GLU A 73 -4.56 13.20 -7.06
C GLU A 73 -6.00 13.39 -7.57
N GLU A 74 -6.19 14.13 -8.67
CA GLU A 74 -7.52 14.41 -9.21
C GLU A 74 -8.22 13.12 -9.70
N ASN A 75 -7.49 12.30 -10.47
CA ASN A 75 -7.99 11.03 -10.98
C ASN A 75 -8.32 10.06 -9.84
N PHE A 76 -7.44 9.99 -8.83
CA PHE A 76 -7.68 9.18 -7.64
C PHE A 76 -8.94 9.64 -6.92
N ARG A 77 -9.11 10.95 -6.69
CA ARG A 77 -10.28 11.52 -6.02
C ARG A 77 -11.58 11.21 -6.77
N GLU A 78 -11.63 11.42 -8.08
CA GLU A 78 -12.84 11.14 -8.87
C GLU A 78 -13.13 9.63 -8.92
N GLY A 79 -12.10 8.78 -8.97
CA GLY A 79 -12.29 7.32 -8.91
C GLY A 79 -12.81 6.83 -7.55
N VAL A 80 -12.30 7.38 -6.42
CA VAL A 80 -12.83 7.08 -5.07
C VAL A 80 -14.27 7.57 -4.93
N LYS A 81 -14.58 8.77 -5.42
CA LYS A 81 -15.95 9.31 -5.42
C LYS A 81 -16.90 8.41 -6.22
N ALA A 82 -16.49 7.97 -7.41
CA ALA A 82 -17.27 7.05 -8.23
C ALA A 82 -17.48 5.69 -7.53
N TYR A 83 -16.45 5.15 -6.88
CA TYR A 83 -16.55 3.95 -6.05
C TYR A 83 -17.61 4.11 -4.95
N LEU A 84 -17.53 5.19 -4.16
CA LEU A 84 -18.49 5.44 -3.08
C LEU A 84 -19.93 5.58 -3.59
N ILE A 85 -20.14 6.27 -4.72
CA ILE A 85 -21.47 6.43 -5.33
C ILE A 85 -22.00 5.08 -5.86
N ASN A 86 -21.16 4.26 -6.49
CA ASN A 86 -21.58 2.98 -7.08
C ASN A 86 -21.96 1.94 -6.03
N PHE A 87 -21.28 1.97 -4.88
CA PHE A 87 -21.45 0.99 -3.80
C PHE A 87 -22.18 1.57 -2.57
N GLN A 88 -22.78 2.76 -2.69
CA GLN A 88 -23.58 3.33 -1.61
C GLN A 88 -24.68 2.36 -1.16
N PHE A 89 -24.82 2.20 0.16
CA PHE A 89 -25.79 1.29 0.79
C PHE A 89 -25.61 -0.20 0.42
N ARG A 90 -24.43 -0.59 -0.06
CA ARG A 90 -24.06 -1.96 -0.43
C ARG A 90 -22.69 -2.33 0.12
N ASN A 91 -22.34 -3.61 0.01
CA ASN A 91 -21.00 -4.11 0.27
C ASN A 91 -20.15 -4.06 -0.99
N ALA A 92 -18.83 -4.02 -0.81
CA ALA A 92 -17.83 -4.03 -1.87
C ALA A 92 -16.61 -4.84 -1.40
N GLU A 93 -15.84 -5.33 -2.37
CA GLU A 93 -14.59 -6.04 -2.16
C GLU A 93 -13.40 -5.26 -2.72
N THR A 94 -12.18 -5.71 -2.40
CA THR A 94 -10.93 -5.08 -2.83
C THR A 94 -10.88 -4.80 -4.34
N ASN A 95 -11.35 -5.74 -5.17
CA ASN A 95 -11.34 -5.59 -6.62
C ASN A 95 -12.33 -4.54 -7.14
N ASP A 96 -13.40 -4.24 -6.40
CA ASP A 96 -14.35 -3.20 -6.78
C ASP A 96 -13.72 -1.81 -6.75
N LEU A 97 -12.90 -1.54 -5.73
CA LEU A 97 -12.13 -0.31 -5.62
C LEU A 97 -11.13 -0.16 -6.77
N TRP A 98 -10.32 -1.19 -7.04
CA TRP A 98 -9.34 -1.16 -8.12
C TRP A 98 -9.98 -1.00 -9.49
N SER A 99 -11.09 -1.68 -9.73
CA SER A 99 -11.84 -1.57 -10.99
C SER A 99 -12.44 -0.19 -11.17
N CYS A 100 -12.90 0.45 -10.10
CA CYS A 100 -13.36 1.84 -10.15
C CYS A 100 -12.20 2.79 -10.46
N LEU A 101 -11.07 2.68 -9.76
CA LEU A 101 -9.90 3.55 -9.97
C LEU A 101 -9.30 3.39 -11.37
N GLN A 102 -9.26 2.18 -11.92
CA GLN A 102 -8.79 1.93 -13.29
C GLN A 102 -9.50 2.78 -14.34
N ARG A 103 -10.81 3.03 -14.16
CA ARG A 103 -11.62 3.81 -15.12
C ARG A 103 -11.23 5.27 -15.19
N TYR A 104 -10.56 5.79 -14.15
CA TYR A 104 -10.12 7.17 -14.04
C TYR A 104 -8.60 7.31 -14.20
N SER A 105 -7.86 6.20 -14.20
CA SER A 105 -6.42 6.22 -14.41
C SER A 105 -6.08 6.56 -15.86
N THR A 106 -5.18 7.51 -16.04
CA THR A 106 -4.55 7.81 -17.34
C THR A 106 -3.21 7.09 -17.52
N VAL A 107 -2.80 6.30 -16.51
CA VAL A 107 -1.55 5.53 -16.57
C VAL A 107 -1.76 4.29 -17.44
N ASP A 108 -0.85 4.05 -18.38
CA ASP A 108 -0.83 2.86 -19.23
C ASP A 108 -0.34 1.61 -18.45
N LYS A 109 -1.09 1.26 -17.40
CA LYS A 109 -0.91 0.08 -16.55
C LYS A 109 -2.26 -0.41 -16.04
N ASN A 110 -2.35 -1.72 -15.85
CA ASN A 110 -3.50 -2.36 -15.21
C ASN A 110 -3.42 -2.13 -13.68
N ILE A 111 -4.22 -1.20 -13.17
CA ILE A 111 -4.29 -0.80 -11.76
C ILE A 111 -4.62 -2.00 -10.86
N PRO A 112 -5.66 -2.82 -11.11
CA PRO A 112 -5.89 -4.04 -10.35
C PRO A 112 -4.67 -4.95 -10.25
N HIS A 113 -3.98 -5.19 -11.37
CA HIS A 113 -2.78 -6.03 -11.37
C HIS A 113 -1.64 -5.42 -10.55
N VAL A 114 -1.37 -4.12 -10.71
CA VAL A 114 -0.36 -3.41 -9.90
C VAL A 114 -0.72 -3.49 -8.42
N MET A 115 -1.97 -3.23 -8.05
CA MET A 115 -2.37 -3.25 -6.64
C MET A 115 -2.40 -4.65 -6.03
N ASP A 116 -2.66 -5.69 -6.82
CA ASP A 116 -2.52 -7.07 -6.37
C ASP A 116 -1.09 -7.40 -5.96
N THR A 117 -0.05 -6.90 -6.66
CA THR A 117 1.35 -7.15 -6.27
C THR A 117 1.68 -6.52 -4.92
N TRP A 118 1.04 -5.41 -4.55
CA TRP A 118 1.27 -4.72 -3.27
C TRP A 118 0.41 -5.23 -2.12
N THR A 119 -0.78 -5.75 -2.42
CA THR A 119 -1.78 -6.09 -1.40
C THR A 119 -1.88 -7.58 -1.10
N ARG A 120 -1.50 -8.45 -2.06
CA ARG A 120 -1.58 -9.92 -1.91
C ARG A 120 -0.23 -10.58 -1.63
N GLN A 121 0.86 -9.82 -1.63
CA GLN A 121 2.19 -10.29 -1.29
C GLN A 121 2.67 -9.62 0.00
N MET A 122 3.35 -10.37 0.86
CA MET A 122 4.00 -9.83 2.05
C MET A 122 5.33 -9.13 1.66
N GLY A 123 5.77 -8.17 2.47
CA GLY A 123 7.00 -7.43 2.23
C GLY A 123 6.86 -6.31 1.20
N TYR A 124 8.00 -5.67 0.94
CA TYR A 124 8.18 -4.62 -0.04
C TYR A 124 9.54 -4.76 -0.73
N PRO A 125 9.71 -4.21 -1.94
CA PRO A 125 10.97 -4.27 -2.64
C PRO A 125 11.96 -3.21 -2.13
N VAL A 126 13.24 -3.56 -2.14
CA VAL A 126 14.34 -2.58 -2.24
C VAL A 126 14.77 -2.48 -3.70
N LEU A 127 14.99 -1.25 -4.16
CA LEU A 127 15.49 -0.97 -5.50
C LEU A 127 16.99 -0.69 -5.42
N THR A 128 17.77 -1.44 -6.19
CA THR A 128 19.20 -1.19 -6.38
C THR A 128 19.40 -0.45 -7.68
N VAL A 129 20.00 0.74 -7.60
CA VAL A 129 20.32 1.57 -8.77
C VAL A 129 21.82 1.51 -9.03
N THR A 130 22.21 1.07 -10.21
CA THR A 130 23.61 1.08 -10.66
C THR A 130 23.76 1.94 -11.90
N GLN A 131 24.90 2.64 -12.01
CA GLN A 131 25.22 3.48 -13.15
C GLN A 131 26.53 3.02 -13.78
N ALA A 132 26.50 2.78 -15.09
CA ALA A 132 27.66 2.47 -15.90
C ALA A 132 27.70 3.44 -17.09
N GLY A 133 28.56 4.46 -17.01
CA GLY A 133 28.54 5.60 -17.94
C GLY A 133 27.17 6.30 -17.91
N ASP A 134 26.53 6.39 -19.07
CA ASP A 134 25.20 7.00 -19.22
C ASP A 134 24.03 6.01 -19.02
N THR A 135 24.32 4.73 -18.74
CA THR A 135 23.29 3.71 -18.53
C THR A 135 22.98 3.57 -17.04
N ILE A 136 21.71 3.77 -16.67
CA ILE A 136 21.18 3.51 -15.33
C ILE A 136 20.40 2.19 -15.36
N THR A 137 20.79 1.24 -14.52
CA THR A 137 20.09 -0.03 -14.34
C THR A 137 19.42 -0.08 -12.97
N LEU A 138 18.15 -0.44 -12.95
CA LEU A 138 17.38 -0.65 -11.72
C LEU A 138 17.05 -2.13 -11.59
N THR A 139 17.37 -2.72 -10.44
CA THR A 139 16.93 -4.07 -10.08
C THR A 139 16.12 -4.00 -8.79
N GLN A 140 15.17 -4.92 -8.63
CA GLN A 140 14.35 -5.01 -7.43
C GLN A 140 14.47 -6.39 -6.79
N GLN A 141 14.46 -6.43 -5.47
CA GLN A 141 14.35 -7.66 -4.68
C GLN A 141 13.56 -7.37 -3.40
N ARG A 142 12.92 -8.38 -2.80
CA ARG A 142 12.27 -8.20 -1.49
C ARG A 142 13.31 -7.75 -0.47
N PHE A 143 12.98 -6.72 0.30
CA PHE A 143 13.79 -6.32 1.44
C PHE A 143 13.44 -7.18 2.66
N THR A 144 14.46 -7.66 3.36
CA THR A 144 14.33 -8.27 4.69
C THR A 144 15.38 -7.68 5.62
N ALA A 145 15.01 -7.40 6.87
CA ALA A 145 15.96 -6.86 7.86
C ALA A 145 17.02 -7.90 8.25
N ASP A 146 16.65 -9.18 8.21
CA ASP A 146 17.56 -10.30 8.35
C ASP A 146 17.53 -11.14 7.08
N GLN A 147 18.67 -11.24 6.39
CA GLN A 147 18.82 -12.02 5.16
C GLN A 147 19.04 -13.51 5.44
N ASN A 148 19.39 -13.87 6.68
CA ASN A 148 19.65 -15.24 7.11
C ASN A 148 18.49 -15.83 7.92
N ALA A 149 17.47 -15.04 8.24
CA ALA A 149 16.31 -15.52 8.95
C ALA A 149 15.64 -16.64 8.14
N SER A 150 15.52 -17.82 8.75
CA SER A 150 14.73 -18.93 8.24
C SER A 150 13.47 -19.09 9.08
N TYR A 151 12.31 -19.13 8.44
CA TYR A 151 11.08 -19.55 9.10
C TYR A 151 11.09 -21.07 9.20
N ASP A 152 11.09 -21.63 10.43
CA ASP A 152 10.82 -23.05 10.65
C ASP A 152 9.31 -23.22 10.77
N PRO A 153 8.63 -23.85 9.80
CA PRO A 153 7.18 -24.04 9.83
C PRO A 153 6.73 -25.18 10.77
N ASN A 154 7.65 -25.84 11.48
CA ASN A 154 7.38 -27.02 12.31
C ASN A 154 7.01 -26.71 13.77
#